data_AF-F8AG61-F1
#
_entry.id   AF-F8AG61-F1
#
_cell.length_a   1.000
_cell.length_b   1.000
_cell.length_c   1.000
_cell.angle_alpha   90.00
_cell.angle_beta   90.00
_cell.angle_gamma   90.00
#
_symmetry.space_group_name_H-M   'P 1'
#
loop_
_entity.id
_entity.type
_entity.pdbx_description
1 polymer ?
#
loop_
_entity_poly.entity_id
_entity_poly.type
_entity_poly.pdbx_seq_one_letter_code
_entity_poly.pdbx_strand_id
1 'polypeptide(L)' 'MRLPLRFFLRLPLLLFKLAGLVGVINRGKRRFRKVLIESGLPKDVVEGLVEKFDPTRPLKKAFRKFIYWP' A
#
# COMPACT_ATOMS: atom_id res chain seq x y z
N MET A 1 11.79 27.63 -20.33
CA MET A 1 10.73 27.01 -19.51
C MET A 1 11.16 27.00 -18.03
N ARG A 2 10.65 27.92 -17.21
CA ARG A 2 10.91 27.91 -15.76
C ARG A 2 9.91 26.95 -15.12
N LEU A 3 10.32 25.73 -14.78
CA LEU A 3 9.55 24.89 -13.87
C LEU A 3 9.36 25.70 -12.57
N PRO A 4 8.13 26.03 -12.16
CA PRO A 4 7.93 26.87 -10.99
C PRO A 4 8.44 26.10 -9.76
N LEU A 5 9.39 26.67 -9.00
CA LEU A 5 9.90 26.08 -7.74
C LEU A 5 8.78 25.59 -6.79
N ARG A 6 7.58 26.19 -6.92
CA ARG A 6 6.34 25.78 -6.24
C ARG A 6 5.92 24.33 -6.50
N PHE A 7 6.22 23.77 -7.67
CA PHE A 7 5.94 22.35 -7.99
C PHE A 7 6.92 21.40 -7.28
N PHE A 8 8.20 21.76 -7.25
CA PHE A 8 9.25 20.97 -6.59
C PHE A 8 9.05 20.86 -5.07
N LEU A 9 8.44 21.86 -4.43
CA LEU A 9 8.13 21.80 -2.99
C LEU A 9 6.80 21.07 -2.68
N ARG A 10 5.88 20.98 -3.64
CA ARG A 10 4.60 20.26 -3.45
C ARG A 10 4.73 18.74 -3.61
N LEU A 11 5.62 18.30 -4.50
CA LEU A 11 5.89 16.88 -4.75
C LEU A 11 6.31 16.09 -3.49
N PRO A 12 7.27 16.55 -2.68
CA PRO A 12 7.64 15.90 -1.43
C PRO A 12 6.47 15.78 -0.47
N LEU A 13 5.67 16.85 -0.32
CA LEU A 13 4.50 16.86 0.56
C LEU A 13 3.45 15.84 0.14
N LEU A 14 3.21 15.71 -1.17
CA LEU A 14 2.31 14.69 -1.73
C LEU A 14 2.82 13.28 -1.45
N LEU A 15 4.12 13.03 -1.65
CA LEU A 15 4.76 11.74 -1.35
C LEU A 15 4.67 11.40 0.14
N PHE A 16 4.89 12.36 1.04
CA PHE A 16 4.72 12.17 2.49
C PHE A 16 3.28 11.80 2.86
N LYS A 17 2.29 12.48 2.28
CA LYS A 17 0.87 12.14 2.51
C LYS A 17 0.54 10.73 2.01
N LEU A 18 1.04 10.35 0.83
CA LEU A 18 0.87 9.00 0.29
C LEU A 18 1.56 7.95 1.17
N ALA A 19 2.77 8.22 1.67
CA ALA A 19 3.47 7.33 2.59
C ALA A 19 2.68 7.15 3.91
N GLY A 20 2.06 8.21 4.41
CA GLY A 20 1.15 8.16 5.57
C GLY A 20 -0.04 7.23 5.33
N LEU A 21 -0.69 7.33 4.16
CA LEU A 21 -1.80 6.45 3.77
C LEU A 21 -1.36 4.98 3.68
N VAL A 22 -0.21 4.70 3.06
CA VAL A 22 0.37 3.36 3.01
C VAL A 22 0.64 2.82 4.42
N GLY A 23 1.11 3.67 5.33
CA GLY A 23 1.29 3.33 6.73
C GLY A 23 -0.01 2.91 7.42
N VAL A 24 -1.10 3.67 7.23
CA VAL A 24 -2.43 3.34 7.77
C VAL A 24 -2.94 2.01 7.22
N ILE A 25 -2.82 1.80 5.91
CA ILE A 25 -3.22 0.54 5.25
C ILE A 25 -2.44 -0.65 5.82
N ASN A 26 -1.12 -0.51 5.98
CA ASN A 26 -0.28 -1.56 6.56
C ASN A 26 -0.64 -1.88 8.01
N ARG A 27 -0.96 -0.87 8.83
CA ARG A 27 -1.45 -1.08 10.21
C ARG A 27 -2.79 -1.81 10.21
N GLY A 28 -3.71 -1.44 9.32
CA GLY A 28 -4.99 -2.13 9.12
C GLY A 28 -4.80 -3.59 8.75
N LYS A 29 -3.94 -3.87 7.77
CA LYS A 29 -3.60 -5.23 7.32
C LYS A 29 -3.02 -6.10 8.45
N ARG A 30 -2.12 -5.54 9.27
CA ARG A 30 -1.56 -6.23 10.45
C ARG A 30 -2.63 -6.55 11.48
N ARG A 31 -3.51 -5.59 11.79
CA ARG A 31 -4.58 -5.78 12.78
C ARG A 31 -5.62 -6.79 12.28
N PHE A 32 -5.99 -6.72 11.01
CA PHE A 32 -6.87 -7.68 10.35
C PHE A 32 -6.30 -9.10 10.43
N ARG A 33 -5.01 -9.30 10.08
CA ARG A 33 -4.33 -10.59 10.24
C ARG A 33 -4.37 -11.08 11.69
N LYS A 34 -4.07 -10.21 12.66
CA LYS A 34 -4.07 -10.55 14.08
C LYS A 34 -5.44 -11.03 14.56
N VAL A 35 -6.50 -10.30 14.22
CA VAL A 35 -7.89 -10.66 14.58
C VAL A 35 -8.28 -12.01 13.97
N LEU A 36 -7.94 -12.27 12.71
CA LEU A 36 -8.25 -13.54 12.06
C LEU A 36 -7.56 -14.75 12.72
N ILE A 37 -6.30 -14.56 13.15
CA ILE A 37 -5.56 -15.59 13.90
C ILE A 37 -6.19 -15.81 15.29
N GLU A 38 -6.55 -14.73 15.99
CA GLU A 38 -7.22 -14.80 17.29
C GLU A 38 -8.59 -15.48 17.22
N SER A 39 -9.32 -15.31 16.10
CA SER A 39 -10.57 -16.05 15.84
C SER A 39 -10.38 -17.52 15.46
N GLY A 40 -9.14 -18.03 15.44
CA GLY A 40 -8.85 -19.45 15.23
C GLY A 40 -8.89 -19.91 13.78
N LEU A 41 -8.81 -19.01 12.79
CA LEU A 41 -8.78 -19.43 11.39
C LEU A 41 -7.44 -20.13 11.05
N PRO A 42 -7.48 -21.16 10.18
CA PRO A 42 -6.27 -21.76 9.63
C PRO A 42 -5.41 -20.72 8.91
N LYS A 43 -4.09 -20.82 9.05
CA LYS A 43 -3.12 -19.85 8.48
C LYS A 43 -3.34 -19.62 7.00
N ASP A 44 -3.65 -20.66 6.25
CA ASP A 44 -3.85 -20.66 4.80
C ASP A 44 -5.05 -19.77 4.41
N VAL A 45 -6.13 -19.85 5.20
CA VAL A 45 -7.33 -19.03 5.02
C VAL A 45 -7.05 -17.57 5.38
N VAL A 46 -6.33 -17.34 6.48
CA VAL A 46 -5.91 -15.99 6.90
C VAL A 46 -5.06 -15.33 5.83
N GLU A 47 -4.09 -16.04 5.26
CA GLU A 47 -3.23 -15.51 4.21
C GLU A 47 -4.03 -15.16 2.96
N GLY A 48 -4.93 -16.04 2.50
CA GLY A 48 -5.81 -15.74 1.37
C GLY A 48 -6.71 -14.50 1.59
N LEU A 49 -7.26 -14.33 2.80
CA LEU A 49 -8.07 -13.17 3.16
C LEU A 49 -7.25 -11.88 3.22
N VAL A 50 -6.08 -11.94 3.87
CA VAL A 50 -5.16 -10.81 3.99
C VAL A 50 -4.62 -10.39 2.62
N GLU A 51 -4.45 -11.34 1.70
CA GLU A 51 -4.01 -11.05 0.33
C GLU A 51 -5.11 -10.39 -0.51
N LYS A 52 -6.38 -10.76 -0.33
CA LYS A 52 -7.52 -10.12 -0.98
C LYS A 52 -7.83 -8.74 -0.40
N PHE A 53 -7.59 -8.56 0.90
CA PHE A 53 -7.84 -7.30 1.59
C PHE A 53 -6.88 -6.18 1.15
N ASP A 54 -5.70 -6.49 0.61
CA ASP A 54 -4.66 -5.50 0.32
C ASP A 54 -5.08 -4.54 -0.82
N PRO A 55 -5.48 -3.28 -0.51
CA PRO A 55 -5.92 -2.34 -1.53
C PRO A 55 -4.75 -1.79 -2.36
N THR A 56 -3.50 -2.06 -1.95
CA THR A 56 -2.30 -1.65 -2.68
C THR A 56 -1.88 -2.65 -3.75
N ARG A 57 -2.53 -3.83 -3.85
CA ARG A 57 -2.26 -4.83 -4.90
C ARG A 57 -2.33 -4.27 -6.33
N PRO A 58 -3.38 -3.55 -6.76
CA PRO A 58 -3.44 -2.98 -8.11
C PRO A 58 -2.32 -1.97 -8.34
N LEU A 59 -2.00 -1.14 -7.34
CA LEU A 59 -0.87 -0.19 -7.41
C LEU A 59 0.47 -0.92 -7.56
N LYS A 60 0.73 -1.95 -6.72
CA LYS A 60 1.95 -2.75 -6.80
C LYS A 60 2.07 -3.45 -8.15
N LYS A 61 0.96 -3.97 -8.69
CA LYS A 61 0.94 -4.64 -10.00
C LYS A 61 1.22 -3.65 -11.14
N ALA A 62 0.62 -2.46 -11.09
CA ALA A 62 0.87 -1.38 -12.04
C ALA A 62 2.32 -0.88 -11.97
N PHE A 63 2.87 -0.70 -10.76
CA PHE A 63 4.25 -0.27 -10.55
C PHE A 63 5.25 -1.34 -11.02
N ARG A 64 4.97 -2.63 -10.77
CA ARG A 64 5.77 -3.74 -11.30
C ARG A 64 5.74 -3.75 -12.82
N LYS A 65 4.56 -3.59 -13.43
CA LYS A 65 4.40 -3.52 -14.89
C LYS A 65 5.15 -2.31 -15.48
N PHE A 66 5.15 -1.18 -14.79
CA PHE A 66 5.87 0.03 -15.21
C PHE A 66 7.40 -0.12 -15.12
N ILE A 67 7.91 -0.78 -14.07
CA ILE A 67 9.35 -1.03 -13.89
C ILE A 67 9.88 -2.14 -14.82
N TYR A 68 9.06 -3.13 -15.16
CA TYR A 68 9.43 -4.29 -16.00
C TYR A 68 9.02 -4.14 -17.48
N TRP A 69 8.68 -2.93 -17.93
CA TRP A 69 8.43 -2.64 -19.33
C TRP A 69 9.77 -2.27 -20.01
N PRO A 70 10.34 -3.12 -20.88
CA PRO A 70 11.46 -2.72 -21.74
C PRO A 70 11.04 -1.66 -22.77
#